data_AF-A0A9X0W7V5-F1
#
_entry.id   AF-A0A9X0W7V5-F1
#
_cell.length_a   1.000
_cell.length_b   1.000
_cell.length_c   1.000
_cell.angle_alpha   90.00
_cell.angle_beta   90.00
_cell.angle_gamma   90.00
#
_symmetry.space_group_name_H-M   'P 1'
#
loop_
_entity.id
_entity.type
_entity.pdbx_description
1 polymer ?
#
loop_
_entity_poly.entity_id
_entity_poly.type
_entity_poly.pdbx_seq_one_letter_code
_entity_poly.pdbx_strand_id
1 'polypeptide(L)'
;MRCASACVVADCSRCRVVPARCFRCFSSRSRPVGSCRGSTRCSPCWRPTVRRPSCGSSSRRIATWAPRRSRLCARMSRRCALCSSARRSNSISSWRLRPSPVQTPTAVAMALPDPPVGGHAKLRLLTVPAGQVWSRITHRRHATALHFSTTHLARWNDLRGDYGVLYVADAPATAFAETFGHNLMDRYPPAVDKFVSIGELDERALYRIHSARDLLLAQLTGSGLAALNLDAQLLAVVDYALPQTWSRWIFEAPQAPDGILYPSRALPGATNLAVFSRCAEALCEENLGSLWSWRSETGNGIVDILDEQGWGLV
;
A
#
# COMPACT_ATOMS: atom_id res chain seq x y z
N MET A 1 -42.15 -3.81 -45.32
CA MET A 1 -43.62 -3.71 -45.12
C MET A 1 -43.92 -2.38 -44.41
N ARG A 2 -45.12 -1.80 -44.57
CA ARG A 2 -45.54 -0.59 -43.84
C ARG A 2 -46.41 -0.99 -42.64
N CYS A 3 -46.24 -0.30 -41.51
CA CYS A 3 -47.26 -0.08 -40.50
C CYS A 3 -46.96 1.27 -39.82
N ALA A 4 -47.99 2.07 -39.58
CA ALA A 4 -47.86 3.41 -38.99
C ALA A 4 -49.16 3.81 -38.27
N SER A 5 -49.02 4.27 -37.02
CA SER A 5 -49.99 4.95 -36.13
C SER A 5 -49.19 5.30 -34.86
N ALA A 6 -49.17 6.51 -34.26
CA ALA A 6 -50.18 7.54 -34.00
C ALA A 6 -51.29 7.07 -33.05
N CYS A 7 -51.71 7.76 -31.98
CA CYS A 7 -51.22 8.98 -31.30
C CYS A 7 -51.44 8.78 -29.76
N VAL A 8 -51.53 9.72 -28.80
CA VAL A 8 -51.76 11.19 -28.71
C VAL A 8 -50.85 11.77 -27.60
N VAL A 9 -50.69 13.10 -27.52
CA VAL A 9 -49.95 13.82 -26.46
C VAL A 9 -50.83 14.06 -25.21
N ALA A 10 -50.22 14.10 -24.01
CA ALA A 10 -50.76 14.80 -22.84
C ALA A 10 -49.62 15.42 -22.00
N ASP A 11 -49.75 16.71 -21.65
CA ASP A 11 -48.85 17.48 -20.77
C ASP A 11 -49.61 17.82 -19.48
N CYS A 12 -48.93 17.81 -18.33
CA CYS A 12 -49.34 18.63 -17.20
C CYS A 12 -48.17 18.95 -16.25
N SER A 13 -47.83 20.23 -16.18
CA SER A 13 -46.80 20.82 -15.33
C SER A 13 -47.30 21.15 -13.90
N ARG A 14 -46.37 21.67 -13.05
CA ARG A 14 -46.52 22.13 -11.64
C ARG A 14 -46.37 20.97 -10.61
N CYS A 15 -45.65 21.13 -9.50
CA CYS A 15 -45.40 22.35 -8.71
C CYS A 15 -43.92 22.64 -8.37
N ARG A 16 -43.58 23.93 -8.24
CA ARG A 16 -42.44 24.42 -7.46
C ARG A 16 -42.97 25.06 -6.17
N VAL A 17 -42.28 24.89 -5.04
CA VAL A 17 -42.39 25.78 -3.87
C VAL A 17 -40.97 26.08 -3.37
N VAL A 18 -40.72 27.36 -3.06
CA VAL A 18 -39.43 27.87 -2.57
C VAL A 18 -39.70 28.76 -1.35
N PRO A 19 -39.03 28.56 -0.20
CA PRO A 19 -38.99 29.54 0.88
C PRO A 19 -38.02 30.67 0.52
N ALA A 20 -38.46 31.92 0.63
CA ALA A 20 -37.64 33.09 0.31
C ALA A 20 -36.69 33.48 1.47
N ARG A 21 -35.68 34.32 1.15
CA ARG A 21 -34.74 34.90 2.13
C ARG A 21 -35.45 35.88 3.07
N CYS A 22 -35.04 35.90 4.34
CA CYS A 22 -35.16 37.09 5.19
C CYS A 22 -33.76 37.67 5.46
N PHE A 23 -33.46 38.82 4.85
CA PHE A 23 -32.32 39.65 5.20
C PHE A 23 -32.78 40.77 6.15
N ARG A 24 -32.15 40.89 7.31
CA ARG A 24 -32.10 42.16 8.06
C ARG A 24 -30.74 42.31 8.73
N CYS A 25 -30.00 43.34 8.33
CA CYS A 25 -28.94 43.89 9.16
C CYS A 25 -29.58 44.79 10.22
N PHE A 26 -29.14 44.65 11.47
CA PHE A 26 -28.94 45.82 12.33
C PHE A 26 -27.77 45.56 13.29
N SER A 27 -27.22 46.63 13.87
CA SER A 27 -25.89 46.63 14.47
C SER A 27 -25.90 46.88 15.98
N SER A 28 -24.71 46.65 16.57
CA SER A 28 -24.20 47.27 17.80
C SER A 28 -24.54 46.66 19.18
N ARG A 29 -23.45 46.25 19.86
CA ARG A 29 -23.08 46.49 21.27
C ARG A 29 -23.86 45.84 22.43
N SER A 30 -23.11 45.71 23.54
CA SER A 30 -23.52 45.59 24.95
C SER A 30 -23.87 44.20 25.52
N ARG A 31 -22.93 43.67 26.31
CA ARG A 31 -23.25 42.87 27.53
C ARG A 31 -23.88 43.83 28.58
N PRO A 32 -24.71 43.36 29.54
CA PRO A 32 -24.15 42.78 30.77
C PRO A 32 -24.92 41.60 31.40
N VAL A 33 -24.17 40.86 32.23
CA VAL A 33 -24.52 40.14 33.47
C VAL A 33 -26.00 39.95 33.85
N GLY A 34 -26.39 38.69 34.09
CA GLY A 34 -27.55 38.30 34.93
C GLY A 34 -27.36 36.87 35.45
N SER A 35 -27.70 36.60 36.72
CA SER A 35 -27.45 35.30 37.37
C SER A 35 -28.62 34.81 38.24
N CYS A 36 -28.97 33.52 38.10
CA CYS A 36 -29.69 32.64 39.03
C CYS A 36 -29.56 31.21 38.46
N ARG A 37 -29.11 30.16 39.16
CA ARG A 37 -29.54 29.52 40.43
C ARG A 37 -30.84 28.70 40.31
N GLY A 38 -30.67 27.36 40.41
CA GLY A 38 -31.73 26.37 40.67
C GLY A 38 -32.41 25.77 39.43
N SER A 39 -32.93 24.54 39.45
CA SER A 39 -32.71 23.43 40.43
C SER A 39 -33.29 22.09 39.91
N THR A 40 -32.67 20.97 40.31
CA THR A 40 -33.26 19.63 40.56
C THR A 40 -34.17 18.92 39.53
N ARG A 41 -33.74 17.70 39.14
CA ARG A 41 -34.54 16.46 38.86
C ARG A 41 -35.56 16.54 37.68
N CYS A 42 -35.84 15.50 36.90
CA CYS A 42 -35.89 14.04 37.16
C CYS A 42 -35.40 13.21 35.95
N SER A 43 -35.13 11.92 36.20
CA SER A 43 -35.08 10.86 35.18
C SER A 43 -36.41 10.11 35.11
N PRO A 44 -36.70 9.44 33.98
CA PRO A 44 -36.79 7.97 34.02
C PRO A 44 -35.95 7.33 32.90
N CYS A 45 -35.18 6.26 33.11
CA CYS A 45 -35.56 4.94 33.64
C CYS A 45 -36.48 4.13 32.70
N TRP A 46 -35.91 3.60 31.61
CA TRP A 46 -36.43 2.44 30.90
C TRP A 46 -35.35 1.35 30.77
N ARG A 47 -35.69 0.13 31.16
CA ARG A 47 -34.96 -1.12 30.90
C ARG A 47 -35.97 -2.13 30.33
N PRO A 48 -35.55 -2.95 29.36
CA PRO A 48 -36.06 -4.32 29.29
C PRO A 48 -35.04 -5.36 29.79
N THR A 49 -35.58 -6.34 30.51
CA THR A 49 -35.01 -7.58 31.03
C THR A 49 -34.04 -8.36 30.12
N VAL A 50 -32.97 -8.87 30.74
CA VAL A 50 -32.21 -10.05 30.27
C VAL A 50 -33.09 -11.31 30.30
N ARG A 51 -32.92 -12.21 29.32
CA ARG A 51 -33.25 -13.64 29.48
C ARG A 51 -32.01 -14.51 29.15
N ARG A 52 -31.69 -15.43 30.06
CA ARG A 52 -30.75 -16.55 29.83
C ARG A 52 -31.52 -17.80 29.38
N PRO A 53 -30.92 -18.64 28.54
CA PRO A 53 -31.00 -20.10 28.69
C PRO A 53 -29.80 -20.67 29.47
N SER A 54 -29.89 -21.94 29.84
CA SER A 54 -28.97 -22.62 30.78
C SER A 54 -27.94 -23.54 30.11
N CYS A 55 -27.03 -24.07 30.93
CA CYS A 55 -25.95 -25.00 30.61
C CYS A 55 -26.29 -26.12 29.60
N GLY A 56 -25.35 -26.37 28.68
CA GLY A 56 -25.23 -27.62 27.93
C GLY A 56 -23.77 -28.08 27.94
N SER A 57 -23.44 -29.06 28.79
CA SER A 57 -22.06 -29.54 28.97
C SER A 57 -21.74 -30.72 28.04
N SER A 58 -20.80 -30.55 27.11
CA SER A 58 -20.29 -31.66 26.31
C SER A 58 -18.80 -31.51 25.97
N SER A 59 -17.94 -32.03 26.84
CA SER A 59 -16.50 -32.18 26.56
C SER A 59 -16.28 -33.16 25.39
N ARG A 60 -15.67 -32.72 24.29
CA ARG A 60 -15.17 -33.62 23.24
C ARG A 60 -13.67 -33.44 23.01
N ARG A 61 -13.01 -34.58 23.15
CA ARG A 61 -11.58 -34.86 23.14
C ARG A 61 -10.84 -34.23 21.95
N ILE A 62 -9.61 -33.80 22.23
CA ILE A 62 -8.55 -33.54 21.25
C ILE A 62 -8.44 -34.74 20.27
N ALA A 63 -8.36 -34.46 18.97
CA ALA A 63 -8.16 -35.46 17.93
C ALA A 63 -6.86 -35.16 17.15
N THR A 64 -5.74 -35.72 17.61
CA THR A 64 -4.44 -35.62 16.94
C THR A 64 -4.47 -36.37 15.60
N TRP A 65 -4.26 -35.66 14.49
CA TRP A 65 -4.05 -36.28 13.18
C TRP A 65 -2.56 -36.42 12.87
N ALA A 66 -2.11 -37.67 12.70
CA ALA A 66 -0.78 -38.03 12.23
C ALA A 66 -0.89 -38.83 10.92
N PRO A 67 0.06 -38.69 9.97
CA PRO A 67 -0.11 -39.18 8.60
C PRO A 67 0.00 -40.71 8.49
N ARG A 68 -0.96 -41.31 7.75
CA ARG A 68 -0.88 -42.74 7.36
C ARG A 68 0.25 -42.95 6.34
N ARG A 69 1.23 -43.78 6.71
CA ARG A 69 2.19 -44.37 5.76
C ARG A 69 1.63 -45.68 5.18
N SER A 70 1.60 -45.82 3.86
CA SER A 70 1.46 -47.10 3.18
C SER A 70 2.83 -47.63 2.72
N ARG A 71 3.08 -48.94 2.89
CA ARG A 71 4.23 -49.70 2.37
C ARG A 71 3.71 -50.86 1.51
N LEU A 72 4.64 -51.64 0.92
CA LEU A 72 4.49 -52.77 -0.04
C LEU A 72 4.54 -52.26 -1.50
N CYS A 73 5.28 -52.87 -2.44
CA CYS A 73 6.25 -53.99 -2.41
C CYS A 73 7.43 -53.66 -3.39
N ALA A 74 8.68 -54.09 -3.18
CA ALA A 74 9.29 -55.37 -3.60
C ALA A 74 9.15 -55.67 -5.12
N ARG A 75 10.13 -56.21 -5.87
CA ARG A 75 11.37 -56.96 -5.53
C ARG A 75 12.27 -57.14 -6.79
N MET A 76 13.56 -57.49 -6.62
CA MET A 76 14.46 -58.13 -7.65
C MET A 76 14.86 -57.27 -8.89
N SER A 77 15.96 -57.53 -9.64
CA SER A 77 17.06 -58.49 -9.44
C SER A 77 18.42 -58.04 -10.02
N ARG A 78 19.49 -58.77 -9.65
CA ARG A 78 20.92 -58.52 -9.95
C ARG A 78 21.40 -59.10 -11.30
N ARG A 79 22.63 -58.70 -11.69
CA ARG A 79 23.62 -59.34 -12.62
C ARG A 79 23.36 -59.24 -14.14
N CYS A 80 24.37 -58.72 -14.85
CA CYS A 80 25.33 -59.59 -15.57
C CYS A 80 26.68 -58.86 -15.78
N ALA A 81 27.69 -59.53 -16.34
CA ALA A 81 29.06 -59.01 -16.49
C ALA A 81 29.78 -59.63 -17.70
N LEU A 82 30.97 -59.09 -18.04
CA LEU A 82 31.98 -59.61 -18.97
C LEU A 82 31.60 -59.68 -20.46
N CYS A 83 32.36 -58.94 -21.29
CA CYS A 83 33.20 -59.56 -22.32
C CYS A 83 34.35 -58.61 -22.71
N SER A 84 35.40 -59.13 -23.34
CA SER A 84 36.69 -58.45 -23.55
C SER A 84 37.14 -58.46 -25.01
N SER A 85 38.00 -57.49 -25.34
CA SER A 85 38.99 -57.52 -26.43
C SER A 85 38.53 -57.83 -27.87
N ALA A 86 38.55 -56.80 -28.72
CA ALA A 86 38.99 -56.91 -30.11
C ALA A 86 39.79 -55.66 -30.49
N ARG A 87 40.96 -55.82 -31.12
CA ARG A 87 41.81 -54.70 -31.57
C ARG A 87 41.44 -54.31 -33.01
N ARG A 88 41.29 -53.01 -33.29
CA ARG A 88 41.76 -52.41 -34.54
C ARG A 88 42.39 -51.06 -34.25
N SER A 89 43.61 -50.87 -34.74
CA SER A 89 44.25 -49.57 -34.85
C SER A 89 43.68 -48.81 -36.04
N ASN A 90 43.52 -47.50 -35.91
CA ASN A 90 43.95 -46.60 -36.98
C ASN A 90 44.38 -45.25 -36.40
N SER A 91 45.48 -44.73 -36.93
CA SER A 91 46.00 -43.41 -36.55
C SER A 91 45.15 -42.33 -37.20
N ILE A 92 44.47 -41.52 -36.39
CA ILE A 92 43.98 -40.20 -36.79
C ILE A 92 44.50 -39.20 -35.77
N SER A 93 45.07 -38.11 -36.26
CA SER A 93 45.75 -37.10 -35.47
C SER A 93 44.80 -36.48 -34.44
N SER A 94 45.22 -36.49 -33.17
CA SER A 94 44.46 -35.86 -32.09
C SER A 94 44.55 -34.34 -32.22
N TRP A 95 43.61 -33.75 -32.96
CA TRP A 95 43.27 -32.34 -32.86
C TRP A 95 42.81 -32.07 -31.43
N ARG A 96 43.76 -31.70 -30.57
CA ARG A 96 43.47 -31.20 -29.23
C ARG A 96 42.75 -29.87 -29.38
N LEU A 97 41.42 -29.94 -29.49
CA LEU A 97 40.54 -28.82 -29.16
C LEU A 97 40.92 -28.38 -27.75
N ARG A 98 41.74 -27.33 -27.65
CA ARG A 98 41.87 -26.59 -26.41
C ARG A 98 40.45 -26.17 -26.05
N PRO A 99 39.92 -26.48 -24.86
CA PRO A 99 38.71 -25.81 -24.41
C PRO A 99 39.04 -24.32 -24.40
N SER A 100 38.41 -23.55 -25.29
CA SER A 100 38.44 -22.09 -25.17
C SER A 100 38.00 -21.78 -23.75
N PRO A 101 38.70 -20.87 -23.03
CA PRO A 101 38.23 -20.47 -21.71
C PRO A 101 36.80 -19.97 -21.89
N VAL A 102 35.85 -20.64 -21.24
CA VAL A 102 34.48 -20.14 -21.15
C VAL A 102 34.60 -18.86 -20.34
N GLN A 103 34.63 -17.73 -21.06
CA GLN A 103 34.47 -16.43 -20.46
C GLN A 103 33.06 -16.43 -19.89
N THR A 104 32.95 -16.77 -18.60
CA THR A 104 31.75 -16.50 -17.83
C THR A 104 31.43 -15.03 -18.08
N PRO A 105 30.29 -14.68 -18.69
CA PRO A 105 30.00 -13.29 -18.98
C PRO A 105 29.93 -12.57 -17.65
N THR A 106 30.96 -11.77 -17.34
CA THR A 106 30.95 -10.90 -16.18
C THR A 106 29.74 -10.00 -16.36
N ALA A 107 28.70 -10.25 -15.57
CA ALA A 107 27.47 -9.49 -15.65
C ALA A 107 27.78 -8.07 -15.18
N VAL A 108 28.13 -7.21 -16.14
CA VAL A 108 28.20 -5.76 -15.94
C VAL A 108 26.77 -5.35 -15.64
N ALA A 109 26.42 -5.32 -14.35
CA ALA A 109 25.16 -4.80 -13.89
C ALA A 109 25.05 -3.37 -14.42
N MET A 110 24.15 -3.17 -15.38
CA MET A 110 23.95 -1.86 -15.98
C MET A 110 23.41 -0.94 -14.89
N ALA A 111 24.29 -0.06 -14.39
CA ALA A 111 23.89 0.97 -13.45
C ALA A 111 22.77 1.78 -14.09
N LEU A 112 21.68 1.98 -13.33
CA LEU A 112 20.56 2.80 -13.77
C LEU A 112 21.06 4.23 -14.01
N PRO A 113 20.62 4.90 -15.09
CA PRO A 113 21.10 6.23 -15.41
C PRO A 113 20.57 7.28 -14.44
N ASP A 114 21.41 8.28 -14.15
CA ASP A 114 20.99 9.55 -13.58
C ASP A 114 19.94 10.24 -14.48
N PRO A 115 19.06 11.08 -13.92
CA PRO A 115 18.12 11.85 -14.71
C PRO A 115 18.84 12.84 -15.65
N PRO A 116 18.30 13.08 -16.86
CA PRO A 116 18.92 13.97 -17.84
C PRO A 116 18.81 15.45 -17.42
N VAL A 117 19.69 16.29 -17.94
CA VAL A 117 19.54 17.75 -17.83
C VAL A 117 18.32 18.19 -18.65
N GLY A 118 17.23 18.58 -17.97
CA GLY A 118 15.94 18.85 -18.59
C GLY A 118 15.23 17.57 -19.03
N GLY A 119 14.50 17.60 -20.15
CA GLY A 119 13.82 16.41 -20.69
C GLY A 119 12.43 16.10 -20.11
N HIS A 120 11.91 16.94 -19.21
CA HIS A 120 10.60 16.79 -18.53
C HIS A 120 9.39 16.62 -19.47
N ALA A 121 9.51 16.91 -20.77
CA ALA A 121 8.51 16.57 -21.78
C ALA A 121 8.25 15.04 -21.94
N LYS A 122 9.08 14.18 -21.33
CA LYS A 122 8.88 12.73 -21.23
C LYS A 122 8.30 12.26 -19.89
N LEU A 123 8.27 13.12 -18.87
CA LEU A 123 7.68 12.81 -17.58
C LEU A 123 6.16 12.70 -17.73
N ARG A 124 5.61 11.49 -17.56
CA ARG A 124 4.16 11.30 -17.53
C ARG A 124 3.60 11.79 -16.21
N LEU A 125 2.53 12.56 -16.30
CA LEU A 125 1.79 13.09 -15.16
C LEU A 125 0.37 12.54 -15.17
N LEU A 126 -0.18 12.28 -13.98
CA LEU A 126 -1.55 11.86 -13.75
C LEU A 126 -2.22 12.85 -12.82
N THR A 127 -3.40 13.34 -13.19
CA THR A 127 -4.27 14.05 -12.26
C THR A 127 -5.05 13.04 -11.43
N VAL A 128 -4.90 13.09 -10.11
CA VAL A 128 -5.74 12.36 -9.16
C VAL A 128 -6.78 13.33 -8.60
N PRO A 129 -8.08 12.99 -8.62
CA PRO A 129 -9.14 13.91 -8.22
C PRO A 129 -9.13 14.21 -6.71
N ALA A 130 -9.66 15.39 -6.36
CA ALA A 130 -9.98 15.76 -4.99
C ALA A 130 -10.82 14.67 -4.29
N GLY A 131 -10.57 14.46 -3.00
CA GLY A 131 -11.24 13.44 -2.20
C GLY A 131 -10.73 12.00 -2.41
N GLN A 132 -9.73 11.75 -3.28
CA GLN A 132 -9.02 10.47 -3.27
C GLN A 132 -8.43 10.22 -1.86
N VAL A 133 -8.63 9.00 -1.38
CA VAL A 133 -8.16 8.55 -0.07
C VAL A 133 -6.90 7.69 -0.22
N TRP A 134 -5.99 7.85 0.72
CA TRP A 134 -4.81 7.03 0.95
C TRP A 134 -4.74 6.64 2.43
N SER A 135 -3.91 5.65 2.74
CA SER A 135 -3.67 5.13 4.09
C SER A 135 -2.26 5.48 4.58
N ARG A 136 -2.12 5.93 5.82
CA ARG A 136 -0.82 6.01 6.52
C ARG A 136 -0.93 5.36 7.89
N ILE A 137 0.06 4.56 8.28
CA ILE A 137 0.21 4.10 9.66
C ILE A 137 1.32 4.92 10.32
N THR A 138 1.10 5.39 11.54
CA THR A 138 2.11 6.10 12.34
C THR A 138 1.94 5.77 13.83
N HIS A 139 2.98 5.98 14.62
CA HIS A 139 2.95 5.74 16.05
C HIS A 139 2.14 6.84 16.77
N ARG A 140 1.20 6.46 17.64
CA ARG A 140 0.25 7.34 18.36
C ARG A 140 0.86 8.43 19.23
N ARG A 141 2.19 8.43 19.44
CA ARG A 141 2.94 9.54 20.06
C ARG A 141 3.02 10.79 19.17
N HIS A 142 2.81 10.64 17.86
CA HIS A 142 2.80 11.74 16.91
C HIS A 142 1.38 12.31 16.81
N ALA A 143 1.24 13.63 17.03
CA ALA A 143 -0.05 14.32 17.01
C ALA A 143 -0.68 14.44 15.61
N THR A 144 0.06 14.11 14.56
CA THR A 144 -0.35 14.16 13.15
C THR A 144 0.37 13.07 12.34
N ALA A 145 -0.29 12.58 11.30
CA ALA A 145 0.29 11.74 10.24
C ALA A 145 0.69 12.54 8.99
N LEU A 146 0.45 13.86 8.92
CA LEU A 146 0.94 14.77 7.87
C LEU A 146 2.40 15.23 8.07
N HIS A 147 3.27 14.36 8.62
CA HIS A 147 4.70 14.64 8.71
C HIS A 147 5.42 14.42 7.38
N PHE A 148 5.97 15.51 6.83
CA PHE A 148 6.87 15.55 5.68
C PHE A 148 8.33 15.54 6.18
N SER A 149 9.13 14.55 5.75
CA SER A 149 10.53 14.41 6.16
C SER A 149 11.49 15.05 5.13
N THR A 150 12.46 15.82 5.60
CA THR A 150 13.57 16.38 4.82
C THR A 150 14.87 15.54 4.93
N THR A 151 14.85 14.42 5.65
CA THR A 151 16.04 13.57 5.84
C THR A 151 16.34 12.73 4.59
N HIS A 152 17.60 12.30 4.41
CA HIS A 152 17.97 11.44 3.27
C HIS A 152 17.68 9.94 3.49
N LEU A 153 16.83 9.58 4.46
CA LEU A 153 16.58 8.20 4.90
C LEU A 153 15.49 7.46 4.10
N ALA A 154 14.90 8.08 3.07
CA ALA A 154 13.84 7.47 2.26
C ALA A 154 14.04 7.72 0.76
N ARG A 155 13.58 6.77 -0.06
CA ARG A 155 13.88 6.64 -1.50
C ARG A 155 13.60 7.89 -2.35
N TRP A 156 12.59 8.66 -2.01
CA TRP A 156 12.09 9.79 -2.80
C TRP A 156 12.21 11.13 -2.07
N ASN A 157 13.00 11.18 -1.00
CA ASN A 157 13.31 12.45 -0.33
C ASN A 157 14.27 13.29 -1.19
N ASP A 158 14.46 14.54 -0.80
CA ASP A 158 15.47 15.36 -1.45
C ASP A 158 16.88 15.02 -0.94
N LEU A 159 17.86 14.96 -1.84
CA LEU A 159 19.27 14.76 -1.48
C LEU A 159 19.89 16.03 -0.84
N ARG A 160 19.28 17.21 -1.00
CA ARG A 160 19.71 18.47 -0.37
C ARG A 160 18.91 18.83 0.90
N GLY A 161 17.70 18.28 1.04
CA GLY A 161 16.77 18.59 2.13
C GLY A 161 15.90 19.85 1.88
N ASP A 162 15.91 20.41 0.67
CA ASP A 162 15.22 21.67 0.32
C ASP A 162 13.69 21.55 0.38
N TYR A 163 13.15 20.32 0.28
CA TYR A 163 11.73 20.04 0.42
C TYR A 163 11.49 18.76 1.22
N GLY A 164 10.38 18.75 1.97
CA GLY A 164 9.95 17.60 2.76
C GLY A 164 9.04 16.67 1.96
N VAL A 165 9.05 15.37 2.30
CA VAL A 165 8.27 14.34 1.62
C VAL A 165 7.46 13.50 2.60
N LEU A 166 6.18 13.30 2.28
CA LEU A 166 5.19 12.52 3.02
C LEU A 166 4.91 11.23 2.27
N TYR A 167 4.94 10.09 2.98
CA TYR A 167 4.62 8.79 2.41
C TYR A 167 3.23 8.32 2.82
N VAL A 168 2.42 7.96 1.81
CA VAL A 168 1.11 7.32 1.98
C VAL A 168 0.99 6.15 0.99
N ALA A 169 0.11 5.20 1.31
CA ALA A 169 -0.17 4.01 0.51
C ALA A 169 -1.61 4.02 0.01
N ASP A 170 -1.95 3.27 -1.04
CA ASP A 170 -3.33 3.17 -1.52
C ASP A 170 -4.31 2.56 -0.49
N ALA A 171 -3.92 1.46 0.16
CA ALA A 171 -4.76 0.69 1.07
C ALA A 171 -4.12 0.48 2.46
N PRO A 172 -4.90 0.15 3.51
CA PRO A 172 -4.37 -0.19 4.83
C PRO A 172 -3.41 -1.39 4.81
N ALA A 173 -3.68 -2.38 3.96
CA ALA A 173 -2.80 -3.55 3.75
C ALA A 173 -1.43 -3.14 3.21
N THR A 174 -1.40 -2.25 2.21
CA THR A 174 -0.16 -1.68 1.65
C THR A 174 0.58 -0.81 2.68
N ALA A 175 -0.15 0.02 3.43
CA ALA A 175 0.44 0.81 4.52
C ALA A 175 1.05 -0.06 5.62
N PHE A 176 0.42 -1.20 5.95
CA PHE A 176 0.94 -2.20 6.88
C PHE A 176 2.19 -2.89 6.31
N ALA A 177 2.16 -3.29 5.03
CA ALA A 177 3.30 -3.90 4.35
C ALA A 177 4.53 -2.96 4.30
N GLU A 178 4.36 -1.66 4.04
CA GLU A 178 5.48 -0.70 4.07
C GLU A 178 5.89 -0.29 5.51
N THR A 179 5.04 -0.46 6.52
CA THR A 179 5.36 -0.10 7.93
C THR A 179 6.03 -1.23 8.70
N PHE A 180 5.45 -2.44 8.64
CA PHE A 180 5.95 -3.61 9.37
C PHE A 180 6.79 -4.52 8.47
N GLY A 181 6.56 -4.51 7.16
CA GLY A 181 7.32 -5.27 6.16
C GLY A 181 8.66 -4.66 5.76
N HIS A 182 8.92 -3.39 6.13
CA HIS A 182 10.20 -2.72 5.90
C HIS A 182 11.37 -3.53 6.46
N ASN A 183 12.41 -3.76 5.65
CA ASN A 183 13.59 -4.56 6.02
C ASN A 183 13.24 -5.96 6.61
N LEU A 184 12.16 -6.61 6.13
CA LEU A 184 11.87 -8.00 6.50
C LEU A 184 12.97 -8.96 6.04
N MET A 185 13.52 -8.75 4.83
CA MET A 185 14.56 -9.60 4.25
C MET A 185 15.86 -9.60 5.07
N ASP A 186 16.12 -8.52 5.79
CA ASP A 186 17.31 -8.34 6.64
C ASP A 186 17.07 -8.88 8.06
N ARG A 187 15.81 -8.98 8.49
CA ARG A 187 15.39 -9.48 9.81
C ARG A 187 15.01 -10.95 9.84
N TYR A 188 14.54 -11.51 8.72
CA TYR A 188 13.97 -12.85 8.63
C TYR A 188 14.43 -13.57 7.35
N PRO A 189 14.97 -14.80 7.44
CA PRO A 189 15.20 -15.65 6.28
C PRO A 189 13.90 -15.97 5.52
N PRO A 190 13.95 -16.34 4.23
CA PRO A 190 12.76 -16.75 3.49
C PRO A 190 12.00 -17.90 4.16
N ALA A 191 10.66 -17.81 4.15
CA ALA A 191 9.73 -18.82 4.65
C ALA A 191 9.86 -19.21 6.14
N VAL A 192 10.36 -18.32 7.00
CA VAL A 192 10.18 -18.43 8.47
C VAL A 192 8.90 -17.72 8.91
N ASP A 193 8.33 -18.17 10.03
CA ASP A 193 7.22 -17.47 10.68
C ASP A 193 7.70 -16.10 11.21
N LYS A 194 6.91 -15.07 10.93
CA LYS A 194 7.11 -13.69 11.42
C LYS A 194 5.93 -13.31 12.30
N PHE A 195 6.20 -12.60 13.39
CA PHE A 195 5.19 -12.28 14.40
C PHE A 195 5.16 -10.78 14.67
N VAL A 196 3.98 -10.27 15.03
CA VAL A 196 3.78 -8.91 15.56
C VAL A 196 2.96 -9.02 16.84
N SER A 197 3.30 -8.23 17.85
CA SER A 197 2.57 -8.24 19.12
C SER A 197 1.32 -7.35 19.09
N ILE A 198 0.32 -7.68 19.89
CA ILE A 198 -0.85 -6.79 20.13
C ILE A 198 -0.39 -5.39 20.59
N GLY A 199 0.71 -5.31 21.37
CA GLY A 199 1.30 -4.05 21.83
C GLY A 199 1.82 -3.17 20.69
N GLU A 200 2.61 -3.73 19.77
CA GLU A 200 3.13 -3.00 18.59
C GLU A 200 2.01 -2.53 17.66
N LEU A 201 0.91 -3.29 17.56
CA LEU A 201 -0.28 -2.87 16.83
C LEU A 201 -0.98 -1.71 17.57
N ASP A 202 -1.20 -1.80 18.88
CA ASP A 202 -1.87 -0.73 19.64
C ASP A 202 -1.04 0.56 19.74
N GLU A 203 0.30 0.50 19.77
CA GLU A 203 1.18 1.67 19.70
C GLU A 203 0.95 2.56 18.46
N ARG A 204 0.39 1.99 17.39
CA ARG A 204 0.23 2.61 16.07
C ARG A 204 -1.24 2.90 15.78
N ALA A 205 -1.47 3.95 15.01
CA ALA A 205 -2.79 4.33 14.52
C ALA A 205 -2.79 4.38 12.98
N LEU A 206 -3.92 4.01 12.41
CA LEU A 206 -4.20 4.14 10.99
C LEU A 206 -4.86 5.49 10.72
N TYR A 207 -4.45 6.16 9.65
CA TYR A 207 -5.01 7.43 9.20
C TYR A 207 -5.48 7.32 7.76
N ARG A 208 -6.66 7.86 7.45
CA ARG A 208 -7.06 8.22 6.08
C ARG A 208 -6.47 9.59 5.78
N ILE A 209 -5.65 9.67 4.74
CA ILE A 209 -5.15 10.92 4.17
C ILE A 209 -5.92 11.19 2.89
N HIS A 210 -6.36 12.42 2.65
CA HIS A 210 -7.01 12.82 1.40
C HIS A 210 -6.63 14.25 1.02
N SER A 211 -6.91 14.66 -0.22
CA SER A 211 -6.69 16.05 -0.64
C SER A 211 -8.00 16.80 -0.93
N ALA A 212 -8.02 18.09 -0.57
CA ALA A 212 -9.10 19.03 -0.83
C ALA A 212 -9.13 19.57 -2.27
N ARG A 213 -8.10 19.26 -3.08
CA ARG A 213 -8.05 19.56 -4.52
C ARG A 213 -7.49 18.37 -5.31
N ASP A 214 -7.58 18.45 -6.62
CA ASP A 214 -6.87 17.54 -7.52
C ASP A 214 -5.34 17.67 -7.30
N LEU A 215 -4.63 16.54 -7.32
CA LEU A 215 -3.17 16.47 -7.24
C LEU A 215 -2.57 16.03 -8.59
N LEU A 216 -1.48 16.69 -9.00
CA LEU A 216 -0.75 16.36 -10.23
C LEU A 216 0.48 15.51 -9.92
N LEU A 217 0.41 14.20 -10.19
CA LEU A 217 1.41 13.23 -9.74
C LEU A 217 2.30 12.75 -10.89
N ALA A 218 3.60 12.67 -10.64
CA ALA A 218 4.54 11.99 -11.52
C ALA A 218 4.27 10.47 -11.54
N GLN A 219 4.09 9.91 -12.73
CA GLN A 219 3.80 8.49 -12.90
C GLN A 219 5.10 7.68 -13.01
N LEU A 220 5.49 7.01 -11.92
CA LEU A 220 6.52 5.95 -11.95
C LEU A 220 5.88 4.55 -11.92
N THR A 221 4.68 4.42 -12.50
CA THR A 221 3.99 3.13 -12.74
C THR A 221 3.94 2.82 -14.24
N GLY A 222 4.19 1.56 -14.61
CA GLY A 222 4.00 1.02 -15.97
C GLY A 222 4.53 1.93 -17.09
N SER A 223 3.61 2.50 -17.88
CA SER A 223 3.94 3.32 -19.06
C SER A 223 4.71 4.61 -18.76
N GLY A 224 4.71 5.08 -17.50
CA GLY A 224 5.47 6.25 -17.07
C GLY A 224 6.97 5.99 -16.97
N LEU A 225 7.37 4.88 -16.36
CA LEU A 225 8.77 4.41 -16.36
C LEU A 225 9.27 4.17 -17.79
N ALA A 226 8.47 3.46 -18.61
CA ALA A 226 8.82 3.18 -20.00
C ALA A 226 9.01 4.44 -20.86
N ALA A 227 8.32 5.55 -20.57
CA ALA A 227 8.50 6.82 -21.28
C ALA A 227 9.80 7.56 -20.92
N LEU A 228 10.40 7.23 -19.78
CA LEU A 228 11.71 7.71 -19.33
C LEU A 228 12.85 6.74 -19.71
N ASN A 229 12.55 5.63 -20.40
CA ASN A 229 13.44 4.48 -20.64
C ASN A 229 13.94 3.81 -19.34
N LEU A 230 13.09 3.79 -18.30
CA LEU A 230 13.34 3.18 -17.00
C LEU A 230 12.47 1.93 -16.80
N ASP A 231 12.84 1.10 -15.83
CA ASP A 231 12.09 -0.08 -15.41
C ASP A 231 11.91 -0.13 -13.87
N ALA A 232 11.44 -1.27 -13.35
CA ALA A 232 11.19 -1.46 -11.93
C ALA A 232 12.47 -1.51 -11.06
N GLN A 233 13.68 -1.60 -11.63
CA GLN A 233 14.91 -1.64 -10.84
C GLN A 233 15.12 -0.36 -10.04
N LEU A 234 14.65 0.80 -10.53
CA LEU A 234 14.70 2.08 -9.80
C LEU A 234 13.91 2.01 -8.47
N LEU A 235 12.90 1.13 -8.40
CA LEU A 235 12.09 0.89 -7.20
C LEU A 235 12.75 -0.09 -6.23
N ALA A 236 13.76 -0.83 -6.69
CA ALA A 236 14.45 -1.88 -5.95
C ALA A 236 15.79 -1.43 -5.34
N VAL A 237 16.40 -0.35 -5.86
CA VAL A 237 17.72 0.15 -5.42
C VAL A 237 17.77 0.32 -3.89
N VAL A 238 18.87 -0.16 -3.28
CA VAL A 238 19.12 -0.08 -1.84
C VAL A 238 19.80 1.24 -1.48
N ASP A 239 20.74 1.71 -2.32
CA ASP A 239 21.22 3.09 -2.26
C ASP A 239 20.10 4.04 -2.74
N TYR A 240 19.76 5.02 -1.91
CA TYR A 240 18.72 5.99 -2.22
C TYR A 240 19.27 7.23 -2.94
N ALA A 241 20.58 7.43 -3.07
CA ALA A 241 21.15 8.60 -3.73
C ALA A 241 20.59 8.80 -5.16
N LEU A 242 20.60 7.76 -5.99
CA LEU A 242 20.06 7.82 -7.36
C LEU A 242 18.52 8.06 -7.38
N PRO A 243 17.68 7.29 -6.66
CA PRO A 243 16.26 7.61 -6.53
C PRO A 243 15.95 9.02 -5.99
N GLN A 244 16.77 9.57 -5.08
CA GLN A 244 16.62 10.94 -4.57
C GLN A 244 17.00 11.98 -5.63
N THR A 245 18.03 11.75 -6.45
CA THR A 245 18.35 12.57 -7.63
C THR A 245 17.18 12.56 -8.64
N TRP A 246 16.58 11.39 -8.90
CA TRP A 246 15.35 11.29 -9.71
C TRP A 246 14.17 12.04 -9.09
N SER A 247 13.99 11.97 -7.76
CA SER A 247 12.93 12.73 -7.06
C SER A 247 13.13 14.24 -7.21
N ARG A 248 14.37 14.72 -7.06
CA ARG A 248 14.74 16.11 -7.29
C ARG A 248 14.43 16.58 -8.70
N TRP A 249 14.79 15.80 -9.72
CA TRP A 249 14.47 16.10 -11.11
C TRP A 249 12.97 16.17 -11.37
N ILE A 250 12.17 15.31 -10.72
CA ILE A 250 10.70 15.36 -10.79
C ILE A 250 10.15 16.63 -10.09
N PHE A 251 10.67 16.96 -8.91
CA PHE A 251 10.26 18.15 -8.16
C PHE A 251 10.54 19.45 -8.94
N GLU A 252 11.66 19.52 -9.65
CA GLU A 252 12.08 20.64 -10.50
C GLU A 252 11.40 20.68 -11.89
N ALA A 253 10.46 19.77 -12.19
CA ALA A 253 9.74 19.78 -13.46
C ALA A 253 8.87 21.05 -13.63
N PRO A 254 8.83 21.70 -14.82
CA PRO A 254 8.09 22.95 -15.02
C PRO A 254 6.58 22.89 -14.76
N GLN A 255 5.98 21.70 -14.86
CA GLN A 255 4.57 21.44 -14.52
C GLN A 255 4.30 21.40 -13.00
N ALA A 256 5.35 21.53 -12.18
CA ALA A 256 5.32 21.59 -10.72
C ALA A 256 4.50 20.48 -10.03
N PRO A 257 4.73 19.17 -10.33
CA PRO A 257 3.96 18.07 -9.75
C PRO A 257 3.99 18.06 -8.22
N ASP A 258 2.90 17.58 -7.63
CA ASP A 258 2.64 17.50 -6.18
C ASP A 258 3.30 16.29 -5.50
N GLY A 259 3.74 15.29 -6.28
CA GLY A 259 4.35 14.07 -5.75
C GLY A 259 4.60 13.00 -6.81
N ILE A 260 4.97 11.80 -6.35
CA ILE A 260 5.36 10.63 -7.15
C ILE A 260 4.46 9.45 -6.81
N LEU A 261 3.71 8.93 -7.80
CA LEU A 261 2.97 7.67 -7.71
C LEU A 261 3.87 6.52 -8.19
N TYR A 262 4.12 5.52 -7.34
CA TYR A 262 5.03 4.41 -7.63
C TYR A 262 4.51 3.06 -7.06
N PRO A 263 4.87 1.91 -7.64
CA PRO A 263 4.49 0.60 -7.08
C PRO A 263 5.07 0.34 -5.68
N SER A 264 4.33 -0.38 -4.85
CA SER A 264 4.87 -0.92 -3.60
C SER A 264 5.93 -1.99 -3.87
N ARG A 265 7.01 -1.97 -3.08
CA ARG A 265 8.02 -3.04 -3.06
C ARG A 265 7.62 -4.16 -2.12
N ALA A 266 6.88 -3.85 -1.04
CA ALA A 266 6.42 -4.81 -0.06
C ALA A 266 5.21 -5.63 -0.54
N LEU A 267 4.33 -5.04 -1.36
CA LEU A 267 3.11 -5.66 -1.87
C LEU A 267 2.95 -5.44 -3.39
N PRO A 268 3.52 -6.31 -4.24
CA PRO A 268 3.49 -6.16 -5.70
C PRO A 268 2.05 -6.05 -6.25
N GLY A 269 1.80 -5.04 -7.08
CA GLY A 269 0.48 -4.72 -7.63
C GLY A 269 -0.22 -3.56 -6.90
N ALA A 270 0.11 -3.34 -5.63
CA ALA A 270 -0.30 -2.14 -4.90
C ALA A 270 0.61 -0.93 -5.20
N THR A 271 0.18 0.25 -4.78
CA THR A 271 0.81 1.54 -5.07
C THR A 271 1.00 2.40 -3.82
N ASN A 272 2.09 3.15 -3.84
CA ASN A 272 2.44 4.16 -2.85
C ASN A 272 2.52 5.54 -3.53
N LEU A 273 2.40 6.58 -2.72
CA LEU A 273 2.55 7.95 -3.12
C LEU A 273 3.51 8.66 -2.17
N ALA A 274 4.58 9.23 -2.75
CA ALA A 274 5.47 10.17 -2.08
C ALA A 274 5.03 11.60 -2.42
N VAL A 275 4.36 12.26 -1.48
CA VAL A 275 3.78 13.60 -1.62
C VAL A 275 4.81 14.65 -1.23
N PHE A 276 4.99 15.69 -2.05
CA PHE A 276 5.90 16.80 -1.77
C PHE A 276 5.22 17.88 -0.91
N SER A 277 5.99 18.48 0.00
CA SER A 277 5.53 19.50 0.96
C SER A 277 4.86 20.73 0.35
N ARG A 278 5.04 20.99 -0.96
CA ARG A 278 4.37 22.08 -1.70
C ARG A 278 2.83 21.98 -1.72
N CYS A 279 2.27 20.81 -1.42
CA CYS A 279 0.81 20.62 -1.32
C CYS A 279 0.32 20.29 0.09
N ALA A 280 1.13 20.49 1.13
CA ALA A 280 0.77 20.20 2.52
C ALA A 280 -0.55 20.87 2.96
N GLU A 281 -0.78 22.13 2.57
CA GLU A 281 -2.02 22.87 2.85
C GLU A 281 -3.27 22.30 2.16
N ALA A 282 -3.07 21.48 1.12
CA ALA A 282 -4.15 20.81 0.40
C ALA A 282 -4.48 19.42 0.95
N LEU A 283 -3.79 18.94 1.99
CA LEU A 283 -4.04 17.63 2.59
C LEU A 283 -4.86 17.72 3.87
N CYS A 284 -5.69 16.71 4.09
CA CYS A 284 -6.47 16.51 5.30
C CYS A 284 -6.27 15.08 5.80
N GLU A 285 -6.34 14.91 7.12
CA GLU A 285 -6.17 13.61 7.77
C GLU A 285 -7.33 13.28 8.71
N GLU A 286 -7.66 11.99 8.79
CA GLU A 286 -8.64 11.42 9.71
C GLU A 286 -7.98 10.27 10.46
N ASN A 287 -7.90 10.38 11.78
CA ASN A 287 -7.33 9.34 12.66
C ASN A 287 -8.39 8.26 12.95
N LEU A 288 -8.17 7.05 12.44
CA LEU A 288 -9.09 5.90 12.60
C LEU A 288 -8.85 5.11 13.90
N GLY A 289 -8.04 5.62 14.82
CA GLY A 289 -7.73 4.98 16.10
C GLY A 289 -6.61 3.95 16.03
N SER A 290 -6.48 3.16 17.09
CA SER A 290 -5.45 2.12 17.22
C SER A 290 -5.60 1.06 16.13
N LEU A 291 -4.49 0.65 15.51
CA LEU A 291 -4.46 -0.34 14.45
C LEU A 291 -5.01 -1.70 14.91
N TRP A 292 -4.84 -2.06 16.19
CA TRP A 292 -5.44 -3.25 16.80
C TRP A 292 -6.98 -3.17 16.85
N SER A 293 -7.50 -2.00 17.24
CA SER A 293 -8.94 -1.73 17.34
C SER A 293 -9.62 -1.45 16.00
N TRP A 294 -8.87 -1.01 14.98
CA TRP A 294 -9.40 -0.54 13.71
C TRP A 294 -10.15 -1.63 12.93
N ARG A 295 -11.27 -1.24 12.30
CA ARG A 295 -12.05 -2.06 11.37
C ARG A 295 -12.44 -1.22 10.15
N SER A 296 -12.53 -1.85 8.98
CA SER A 296 -13.06 -1.27 7.75
C SER A 296 -14.57 -1.12 7.79
N GLU A 297 -15.12 -0.44 6.79
CA GLU A 297 -16.57 -0.32 6.54
C GLU A 297 -17.24 -1.68 6.27
N THR A 298 -16.47 -2.71 5.87
CA THR A 298 -16.93 -4.11 5.69
C THR A 298 -16.76 -4.98 6.94
N GLY A 299 -16.14 -4.47 8.01
CA GLY A 299 -15.88 -5.18 9.26
C GLY A 299 -14.54 -5.92 9.33
N ASN A 300 -13.78 -6.03 8.22
CA ASN A 300 -12.42 -6.55 8.21
C ASN A 300 -11.52 -5.69 9.11
N GLY A 301 -10.58 -6.30 9.84
CA GLY A 301 -9.65 -5.60 10.72
C GLY A 301 -8.20 -5.77 10.32
N ILE A 302 -7.31 -5.48 11.27
CA ILE A 302 -5.89 -5.79 11.13
C ILE A 302 -5.63 -7.30 10.99
N VAL A 303 -6.44 -8.15 11.63
CA VAL A 303 -6.24 -9.62 11.63
C VAL A 303 -6.33 -10.19 10.22
N ASP A 304 -7.29 -9.74 9.41
CA ASP A 304 -7.41 -10.13 8.00
C ASP A 304 -6.15 -9.79 7.18
N ILE A 305 -5.50 -8.65 7.49
CA ILE A 305 -4.24 -8.21 6.87
C ILE A 305 -3.05 -9.04 7.38
N LEU A 306 -3.05 -9.46 8.65
CA LEU A 306 -2.05 -10.37 9.20
C LEU A 306 -2.13 -11.73 8.48
N ASP A 307 -3.32 -12.30 8.36
CA ASP A 307 -3.57 -13.57 7.70
C ASP A 307 -3.21 -13.52 6.20
N GLU A 308 -3.64 -12.48 5.47
CA GLU A 308 -3.29 -12.27 4.06
C GLU A 308 -1.78 -12.18 3.83
N GLN A 309 -1.07 -11.47 4.71
CA GLN A 309 0.38 -11.24 4.57
C GLN A 309 1.24 -12.25 5.32
N GLY A 310 0.66 -13.30 5.92
CA GLY A 310 1.38 -14.37 6.61
C GLY A 310 2.12 -13.92 7.88
N TRP A 311 1.47 -13.14 8.74
CA TRP A 311 1.98 -12.74 10.06
C TRP A 311 1.24 -13.47 11.19
N GLY A 312 1.96 -14.04 12.13
CA GLY A 312 1.40 -14.48 13.41
C GLY A 312 1.19 -13.32 14.39
N LEU A 313 0.28 -13.50 15.34
CA LEU A 313 0.02 -12.58 16.45
C LEU A 313 0.56 -13.15 17.77
N VAL A 314 1.16 -12.31 18.61
CA VAL A 314 1.68 -12.65 19.96
C VAL A 314 1.30 -11.64 21.05
#